data_AF-A0A164ZRK8-F1
#
_entry.id   AF-A0A164ZRK8-F1
#
_cell.length_a   1.000
_cell.length_b   1.000
_cell.length_c   1.000
_cell.angle_alpha   90.00
_cell.angle_beta   90.00
_cell.angle_gamma   90.00
#
_symmetry.space_group_name_H-M   'P 1'
#
loop_
_entity.id
_entity.type
_entity.pdbx_description
1 polymer ?
#
loop_
_entity_poly.entity_id
_entity_poly.type
_entity_poly.pdbx_seq_one_letter_code
_entity_poly.pdbx_strand_id
1 'polypeptide(L)'
;MVTGSSIALNGAELQAPWRLEGEPGSGQRLFVPIDVLIHQLGIEVNPVADGLQLAWFGHVFPVEEAHPPLGDEPAVDVAPLARRFRWQFRPVNARLNLQIRPPQLINVRLEQFAERVWIVLDFLGPAPFRHQDGELLVEIRSRDVHLREMETLGIPHQWTPGLLRLNTAALGSNSRVLSLGRPERLVLDLSYEDFLAL
;
A
#
# COMPACT_ATOMS: atom_id res chain seq x y z
N MET A 1 2.10 25.84 10.24
CA MET A 1 2.54 25.02 9.10
C MET A 1 3.92 24.48 9.40
N VAL A 2 4.16 23.20 9.15
CA VAL A 2 5.46 22.54 9.29
C VAL A 2 5.76 21.84 7.96
N THR A 3 6.99 21.94 7.49
CA THR A 3 7.43 21.29 6.24
C THR A 3 8.72 20.51 6.49
N GLY A 4 9.02 19.59 5.58
CA GLY A 4 10.27 18.86 5.59
C GLY A 4 10.53 18.15 4.27
N SER A 5 11.63 17.42 4.20
CA SER A 5 12.19 16.85 2.96
C SER A 5 12.37 15.34 3.00
N SER A 6 12.03 14.67 4.11
CA SER A 6 12.07 13.21 4.20
C SER A 6 10.86 12.63 4.93
N ILE A 7 10.46 11.44 4.51
CA ILE A 7 9.38 10.66 5.10
C ILE A 7 9.95 9.33 5.57
N ALA A 8 9.80 9.03 6.85
CA ALA A 8 10.04 7.70 7.39
C ALA A 8 8.69 6.94 7.44
N LEU A 9 8.43 6.11 6.45
CA LEU A 9 7.24 5.28 6.34
C LEU A 9 7.50 3.89 6.93
N ASN A 10 6.85 3.55 8.05
CA ASN A 10 7.05 2.29 8.76
C ASN A 10 8.54 1.93 9.04
N GLY A 11 9.38 2.96 9.18
CA GLY A 11 10.82 2.84 9.43
C GLY A 11 11.70 2.89 8.18
N ALA A 12 11.13 2.77 6.97
CA ALA A 12 11.85 3.00 5.72
C ALA A 12 11.93 4.50 5.41
N GLU A 13 13.13 5.00 5.12
CA GLU A 13 13.37 6.41 4.84
C GLU A 13 13.30 6.72 3.35
N LEU A 14 12.53 7.75 3.01
CA LEU A 14 12.28 8.24 1.66
C LEU A 14 12.67 9.72 1.60
N GLN A 15 13.41 10.10 0.56
CA GLN A 15 13.64 11.52 0.24
C GLN A 15 12.42 12.01 -0.53
N ALA A 16 11.51 12.68 0.18
CA ALA A 16 10.24 13.16 -0.34
C ALA A 16 9.78 14.37 0.47
N PRO A 17 9.35 15.47 -0.18
CA PRO A 17 8.85 16.64 0.52
C PRO A 17 7.51 16.33 1.21
N TRP A 18 7.24 17.00 2.32
CA TRP A 18 5.95 16.89 3.01
C TRP A 18 5.56 18.21 3.66
N ARG A 19 4.25 18.40 3.88
CA ARG A 19 3.71 19.58 4.55
C ARG A 19 2.57 19.21 5.48
N LEU A 20 2.64 19.70 6.72
CA LEU A 20 1.60 19.58 7.73
C LEU A 20 1.03 20.96 8.05
N GLU A 21 -0.29 21.07 7.95
CA GLU A 21 -1.06 22.28 8.26
C GLU A 21 -2.15 21.98 9.28
N GLY A 22 -2.69 23.04 9.88
CA GLY A 22 -3.73 22.95 10.91
C GLY A 22 -3.19 22.59 12.30
N GLU A 23 -4.08 22.65 13.29
CA GLU A 23 -3.77 22.34 14.68
C GLU A 23 -3.99 20.86 14.99
N PRO A 24 -3.17 20.25 15.88
CA PRO A 24 -3.40 18.88 16.34
C PRO A 24 -4.83 18.66 16.83
N GLY A 25 -5.50 17.62 16.30
CA GLY A 25 -6.84 17.22 16.75
C GLY A 25 -8.02 17.92 16.07
N SER A 26 -7.80 19.01 15.31
CA SER A 26 -8.87 19.66 14.53
C SER A 26 -8.32 20.26 13.24
N GLY A 27 -8.84 19.81 12.09
CA GLY A 27 -8.50 20.39 10.79
C GLY A 27 -7.05 20.19 10.34
N GLN A 28 -6.34 19.17 10.85
CA GLN A 28 -5.01 18.84 10.32
C GLN A 28 -5.11 18.38 8.87
N ARG A 29 -4.19 18.91 8.05
CA ARG A 29 -4.01 18.55 6.65
C ARG A 29 -2.59 18.07 6.45
N LEU A 30 -2.43 16.89 5.88
CA LEU A 30 -1.12 16.26 5.69
C LEU A 30 -0.90 16.04 4.21
N PHE A 31 -0.06 16.84 3.60
CA PHE A 31 0.29 16.72 2.19
C PHE A 31 1.51 15.82 2.01
N VAL A 32 1.34 14.79 1.19
CA VAL A 32 2.37 13.80 0.82
C VAL A 32 2.34 13.63 -0.71
N PRO A 33 3.50 13.44 -1.37
CA PRO A 33 3.56 13.22 -2.81
C PRO A 33 2.77 12.00 -3.25
N ILE A 34 2.09 12.12 -4.39
CA ILE A 34 1.29 11.04 -4.97
C ILE A 34 2.14 9.78 -5.20
N ASP A 35 3.38 9.95 -5.67
CA ASP A 35 4.31 8.85 -5.95
C ASP A 35 4.61 8.01 -4.71
N VAL A 36 4.70 8.62 -3.52
CA VAL A 36 4.85 7.89 -2.25
C VAL A 36 3.62 7.00 -2.00
N LEU A 37 2.42 7.49 -2.29
CA LEU A 37 1.18 6.73 -2.10
C LEU A 37 1.07 5.56 -3.08
N ILE A 38 1.39 5.80 -4.36
CA ILE A 38 1.37 4.76 -5.39
C ILE A 38 2.42 3.69 -5.08
N HIS A 39 3.68 4.09 -4.94
CA HIS A 39 4.80 3.17 -4.94
C HIS A 39 5.08 2.53 -3.58
N GLN A 40 4.58 3.09 -2.47
CA GLN A 40 4.84 2.54 -1.14
C GLN A 40 3.60 1.90 -0.50
N LEU A 41 2.40 2.36 -0.90
CA LEU A 41 1.14 1.89 -0.30
C LEU A 41 0.28 1.10 -1.28
N GLY A 42 0.58 1.14 -2.58
CA GLY A 42 -0.27 0.53 -3.60
C GLY A 42 -1.62 1.25 -3.76
N ILE A 43 -1.63 2.56 -3.53
CA ILE A 43 -2.81 3.40 -3.73
C ILE A 43 -2.94 3.74 -5.21
N GLU A 44 -4.15 3.61 -5.75
CA GLU A 44 -4.47 4.08 -7.09
C GLU A 44 -4.94 5.54 -7.03
N VAL A 45 -4.50 6.35 -7.99
CA VAL A 45 -4.95 7.74 -8.15
C VAL A 45 -5.77 7.85 -9.41
N ASN A 46 -7.00 8.34 -9.26
CA ASN A 46 -7.94 8.48 -10.36
C ASN A 46 -8.31 9.96 -10.51
N PRO A 47 -8.17 10.55 -11.71
CA PRO A 47 -8.71 11.87 -11.98
C PRO A 47 -10.24 11.81 -12.06
N VAL A 48 -10.90 12.83 -11.51
CA VAL A 48 -12.36 13.03 -11.57
C VAL A 48 -12.67 14.46 -12.00
N ALA A 49 -13.92 14.74 -12.38
CA ALA A 49 -14.30 16.03 -12.95
C ALA A 49 -13.90 17.24 -12.09
N ASP A 50 -13.94 17.09 -10.76
CA ASP A 50 -13.68 18.16 -9.79
C ASP A 50 -12.40 17.94 -8.96
N GLY A 51 -11.44 17.14 -9.45
CA GLY A 51 -10.14 16.95 -8.79
C GLY A 51 -9.61 15.52 -8.85
N LEU A 52 -9.01 15.06 -7.76
CA LEU A 52 -8.42 13.73 -7.65
C LEU A 52 -9.15 12.89 -6.59
N GLN A 53 -9.18 11.58 -6.82
CA GLN A 53 -9.58 10.61 -5.81
C GLN A 53 -8.51 9.53 -5.66
N LEU A 54 -8.28 9.12 -4.42
CA LEU A 54 -7.47 7.95 -4.08
C LEU A 54 -8.37 6.74 -3.94
N ALA A 55 -7.97 5.61 -4.50
CA ALA A 55 -8.59 4.31 -4.29
C ALA A 55 -7.60 3.35 -3.62
N TRP A 56 -8.04 2.71 -2.54
CA TRP A 56 -7.21 1.77 -1.80
C TRP A 56 -8.07 0.65 -1.21
N PHE A 57 -7.89 -0.58 -1.72
CA PHE A 57 -8.67 -1.76 -1.30
C PHE A 57 -10.19 -1.51 -1.32
N GLY A 58 -10.67 -0.90 -2.41
CA GLY A 58 -12.08 -0.57 -2.62
C GLY A 58 -12.61 0.62 -1.80
N HIS A 59 -11.78 1.28 -1.00
CA HIS A 59 -12.13 2.56 -0.36
C HIS A 59 -11.73 3.70 -1.28
N VAL A 60 -12.67 4.61 -1.56
CA VAL A 60 -12.44 5.77 -2.42
C VAL A 60 -12.51 7.03 -1.57
N PHE A 61 -11.51 7.90 -1.72
CA PHE A 61 -11.40 9.16 -1.00
C PHE A 61 -11.17 10.30 -1.97
N PRO A 62 -12.07 11.30 -2.04
CA PRO A 62 -11.72 12.55 -2.67
C PRO A 62 -10.57 13.19 -1.88
N VAL A 63 -9.60 13.75 -2.60
CA VAL A 63 -8.46 14.41 -1.99
C VAL A 63 -8.26 15.80 -2.60
N GLU A 64 -7.78 16.70 -1.76
CA GLU A 64 -7.38 18.03 -2.18
C GLU A 64 -5.89 18.04 -2.49
N GLU A 65 -5.53 18.64 -3.61
CA GLU A 65 -4.14 18.83 -4.00
C GLU A 65 -3.47 19.96 -3.19
N ALA A 66 -2.16 19.86 -3.03
CA ALA A 66 -1.34 20.85 -2.36
C ALA A 66 -1.33 22.18 -3.14
N HIS A 67 -1.63 23.30 -2.45
CA HIS A 67 -1.44 24.64 -2.99
C HIS A 67 -0.71 25.56 -1.97
N PRO A 68 0.50 26.05 -2.28
CA PRO A 68 1.31 25.74 -3.47
C PRO A 68 1.75 24.26 -3.51
N PRO A 69 2.23 23.75 -4.67
CA PRO A 69 2.81 22.40 -4.78
C PRO A 69 4.01 22.18 -3.84
N LEU A 70 4.36 20.91 -3.60
CA LEU A 70 5.51 20.54 -2.78
C LEU A 70 6.76 20.38 -3.65
N GLY A 71 7.44 21.50 -3.91
CA GLY A 71 8.51 21.53 -4.91
C GLY A 71 7.91 21.32 -6.30
N ASP A 72 8.44 20.35 -7.04
CA ASP A 72 7.95 19.98 -8.39
C ASP A 72 7.03 18.75 -8.36
N GLU A 73 6.76 18.16 -7.18
CA GLU A 73 5.98 16.94 -7.03
C GLU A 73 4.50 17.24 -6.72
N PRO A 74 3.55 16.60 -7.42
CA PRO A 74 2.14 16.67 -7.06
C PRO A 74 1.91 15.96 -5.73
N ALA A 75 1.24 16.64 -4.80
CA ALA A 75 0.98 16.14 -3.46
C ALA A 75 -0.49 16.34 -3.10
N VAL A 76 -1.01 15.46 -2.26
CA VAL A 76 -2.42 15.45 -1.87
C VAL A 76 -2.59 15.35 -0.36
N ASP A 77 -3.68 15.91 0.15
CA ASP A 77 -4.03 15.82 1.57
C ASP A 77 -4.50 14.40 1.94
N VAL A 78 -3.65 13.67 2.66
CA VAL A 78 -3.91 12.31 3.14
C VAL A 78 -4.44 12.25 4.57
N ALA A 79 -4.70 13.40 5.22
CA ALA A 79 -5.28 13.41 6.56
C ALA A 79 -6.64 12.68 6.66
N PRO A 80 -7.54 12.70 5.65
CA PRO A 80 -8.75 11.88 5.66
C PRO A 80 -8.47 10.37 5.74
N LEU A 81 -7.50 9.88 4.96
CA LEU A 81 -7.08 8.47 4.98
C LEU A 81 -6.47 8.11 6.33
N ALA A 82 -5.57 8.97 6.83
CA ALA A 82 -4.92 8.77 8.12
C ALA A 82 -5.93 8.64 9.26
N ARG A 83 -6.97 9.48 9.28
CA ARG A 83 -8.07 9.37 10.27
C ARG A 83 -8.87 8.09 10.10
N ARG A 84 -9.25 7.75 8.86
CA ARG A 84 -10.07 6.56 8.55
C ARG A 84 -9.39 5.27 8.97
N PHE A 85 -8.09 5.14 8.68
CA PHE A 85 -7.31 3.93 8.92
C PHE A 85 -6.39 4.01 10.15
N ARG A 86 -6.52 5.09 10.94
CA ARG A 86 -5.74 5.32 12.17
C ARG A 86 -4.23 5.29 11.93
N TRP A 87 -3.78 5.85 10.81
CA TRP A 87 -2.36 6.10 10.60
C TRP A 87 -1.89 7.11 11.63
N GLN A 88 -0.67 6.91 12.12
CA GLN A 88 -0.04 7.84 13.03
C GLN A 88 1.02 8.61 12.25
N PHE A 89 1.03 9.93 12.38
CA PHE A 89 2.07 10.72 11.78
C PHE A 89 2.60 11.74 12.79
N ARG A 90 3.90 11.97 12.77
CA ARG A 90 4.56 12.93 13.65
C ARG A 90 5.75 13.58 12.95
N PRO A 91 5.78 14.91 12.84
CA PRO A 91 6.98 15.61 12.38
C PRO A 91 8.06 15.57 13.48
N VAL A 92 9.30 15.28 13.08
CA VAL A 92 10.50 15.36 13.91
C VAL A 92 11.59 16.03 13.08
N ASN A 93 11.92 17.27 13.41
CA ASN A 93 12.78 18.13 12.57
C ASN A 93 12.22 18.23 11.14
N ALA A 94 13.04 17.97 10.12
CA ALA A 94 12.64 17.96 8.70
C ALA A 94 12.06 16.60 8.24
N ARG A 95 11.87 15.64 9.15
CA ARG A 95 11.39 14.29 8.84
C ARG A 95 9.95 14.09 9.30
N LEU A 96 9.10 13.54 8.44
CA LEU A 96 7.79 13.04 8.80
C LEU A 96 7.89 11.56 9.15
N ASN A 97 7.65 11.18 10.40
CA ASN A 97 7.43 9.77 10.73
C ASN A 97 5.97 9.44 10.41
N LEU A 98 5.72 8.56 9.45
CA LEU A 98 4.40 8.06 9.09
C LEU A 98 4.34 6.56 9.40
N GLN A 99 3.40 6.17 10.25
CA GLN A 99 3.21 4.80 10.70
C GLN A 99 1.82 4.31 10.30
N ILE A 100 1.81 3.26 9.50
CA ILE A 100 0.63 2.56 9.02
C ILE A 100 0.69 1.17 9.62
N ARG A 101 -0.25 0.86 10.52
CA ARG A 101 -0.27 -0.45 11.18
C ARG A 101 -0.54 -1.53 10.12
N PRO A 102 0.34 -2.54 9.97
CA PRO A 102 0.08 -3.64 9.07
C PRO A 102 -1.21 -4.38 9.45
N PRO A 103 -2.13 -4.61 8.50
CA PRO A 103 -3.38 -5.31 8.78
C PRO A 103 -3.12 -6.78 9.09
N GLN A 104 -4.11 -7.45 9.67
CA GLN A 104 -4.02 -8.89 9.91
C GLN A 104 -4.44 -9.64 8.65
N LEU A 105 -3.58 -10.53 8.16
CA LEU A 105 -3.96 -11.57 7.20
C LEU A 105 -4.96 -12.51 7.88
N ILE A 106 -6.09 -12.76 7.24
CA ILE A 106 -7.15 -13.64 7.77
C ILE A 106 -7.34 -14.89 6.94
N ASN A 107 -6.97 -14.86 5.67
CA ASN A 107 -7.13 -16.01 4.78
C ASN A 107 -6.19 -15.91 3.59
N VAL A 108 -5.82 -17.07 3.06
CA VAL A 108 -5.01 -17.24 1.85
C VAL A 108 -5.76 -18.23 0.98
N ARG A 109 -5.93 -17.91 -0.29
CA ARG A 109 -6.60 -18.79 -1.25
C ARG A 109 -5.80 -18.86 -2.54
N LEU A 110 -5.85 -20.03 -3.16
CA LEU A 110 -5.42 -20.26 -4.52
C LEU A 110 -6.66 -20.66 -5.31
N GLU A 111 -7.04 -19.84 -6.28
CA GLU A 111 -8.15 -20.13 -7.17
C GLU A 111 -7.62 -20.30 -8.60
N GLN A 112 -8.03 -21.36 -9.28
CA GLN A 112 -7.61 -21.63 -10.65
C GLN A 112 -8.82 -21.56 -11.58
N PHE A 113 -8.71 -20.75 -12.63
CA PHE A 113 -9.76 -20.54 -13.63
C PHE A 113 -9.17 -20.62 -15.03
N ALA A 114 -9.45 -21.70 -15.76
CA ALA A 114 -8.85 -21.95 -17.07
C ALA A 114 -7.31 -21.80 -17.01
N GLU A 115 -6.75 -20.88 -17.78
CA GLU A 115 -5.30 -20.59 -17.87
C GLU A 115 -4.80 -19.57 -16.82
N ARG A 116 -5.66 -19.15 -15.88
CA ARG A 116 -5.36 -18.16 -14.84
C ARG A 116 -5.27 -18.81 -13.46
N VAL A 117 -4.35 -18.30 -12.66
CA VAL A 117 -4.19 -18.65 -11.24
C VAL A 117 -4.26 -17.36 -10.43
N TRP A 118 -5.12 -17.35 -9.43
CA TRP A 118 -5.29 -16.23 -8.50
C TRP A 118 -4.77 -16.62 -7.13
N ILE A 119 -3.74 -15.92 -6.67
CA ILE A 119 -3.37 -15.92 -5.26
C ILE A 119 -4.13 -14.78 -4.59
N VAL A 120 -5.00 -15.11 -3.64
CA VAL A 120 -5.83 -14.13 -2.93
C VAL A 120 -5.43 -14.08 -1.47
N LEU A 121 -5.05 -12.89 -1.01
CA LEU A 121 -4.75 -12.59 0.38
C LEU A 121 -5.87 -11.72 0.94
N ASP A 122 -6.64 -12.24 1.91
CA ASP A 122 -7.72 -11.52 2.57
C ASP A 122 -7.22 -10.87 3.88
N PHE A 123 -7.57 -9.61 4.13
CA PHE A 123 -7.06 -8.83 5.27
C PHE A 123 -8.18 -8.20 6.13
N LEU A 124 -7.86 -7.93 7.39
CA LEU A 124 -8.62 -7.01 8.25
C LEU A 124 -8.11 -5.58 8.09
N GLY A 125 -8.43 -4.98 6.94
CA GLY A 125 -8.04 -3.64 6.55
C GLY A 125 -6.98 -3.59 5.44
N PRO A 126 -6.76 -2.41 4.83
CA PRO A 126 -5.85 -2.27 3.70
C PRO A 126 -4.39 -2.58 4.07
N ALA A 127 -3.69 -3.28 3.19
CA ALA A 127 -2.28 -3.65 3.37
C ALA A 127 -1.39 -2.78 2.48
N PRO A 128 -0.42 -2.03 3.02
CA PRO A 128 0.62 -1.42 2.21
C PRO A 128 1.35 -2.50 1.41
N PHE A 129 1.49 -2.28 0.10
CA PHE A 129 2.31 -3.12 -0.76
C PHE A 129 3.11 -2.28 -1.75
N ARG A 130 4.23 -2.83 -2.22
CA ARG A 130 5.10 -2.21 -3.22
C ARG A 130 5.84 -3.25 -4.05
N HIS A 131 6.16 -2.88 -5.28
CA HIS A 131 7.12 -3.60 -6.08
C HIS A 131 8.51 -3.00 -5.86
N GLN A 132 9.48 -3.85 -5.53
CA GLN A 132 10.86 -3.43 -5.29
C GLN A 132 11.81 -4.56 -5.68
N ASP A 133 12.80 -4.26 -6.53
CA ASP A 133 13.87 -5.20 -6.90
C ASP A 133 13.37 -6.56 -7.43
N GLY A 134 12.25 -6.53 -8.18
CA GLY A 134 11.60 -7.74 -8.70
C GLY A 134 10.75 -8.47 -7.67
N GLU A 135 10.62 -8.00 -6.44
CA GLU A 135 9.76 -8.57 -5.41
C GLU A 135 8.46 -7.76 -5.24
N LEU A 136 7.36 -8.45 -4.94
CA LEU A 136 6.18 -7.85 -4.33
C LEU A 136 6.32 -7.96 -2.82
N LEU A 137 6.38 -6.81 -2.17
CA LEU A 137 6.51 -6.65 -0.73
C LEU A 137 5.14 -6.25 -0.16
N VAL A 138 4.62 -7.01 0.80
CA VAL A 138 3.32 -6.74 1.44
C VAL A 138 3.49 -6.67 2.96
N GLU A 139 3.17 -5.53 3.54
CA GLU A 139 3.28 -5.32 4.99
C GLU A 139 2.03 -5.82 5.70
N ILE A 140 2.18 -6.91 6.46
CA ILE A 140 1.07 -7.61 7.10
C ILE A 140 1.46 -8.16 8.47
N ARG A 141 0.46 -8.45 9.30
CA ARG A 141 0.59 -9.34 10.45
C ARG A 141 0.00 -10.68 10.09
N SER A 142 0.80 -11.74 10.20
CA SER A 142 0.37 -13.12 9.95
C SER A 142 0.46 -13.98 11.21
N ARG A 143 -0.19 -15.14 11.17
CA ARG A 143 -0.09 -16.22 12.16
C ARG A 143 0.49 -17.44 11.44
N ASP A 144 1.14 -18.34 12.16
CA ASP A 144 1.76 -19.55 11.59
C ASP A 144 0.80 -20.37 10.72
N VAL A 145 -0.49 -20.40 11.07
CA VAL A 145 -1.51 -21.12 10.29
C VAL A 145 -1.62 -20.59 8.85
N HIS A 146 -1.51 -19.28 8.62
CA HIS A 146 -1.63 -18.74 7.27
C HIS A 146 -0.33 -18.95 6.47
N LEU A 147 0.83 -18.98 7.12
CA LEU A 147 2.11 -19.30 6.45
C LEU A 147 2.12 -20.76 6.00
N ARG A 148 1.67 -21.69 6.86
CA ARG A 148 1.48 -23.10 6.49
C ARG A 148 0.45 -23.28 5.39
N GLU A 149 -0.60 -22.47 5.37
CA GLU A 149 -1.58 -22.48 4.28
C GLU A 149 -0.92 -22.08 2.95
N MET A 150 -0.10 -21.02 2.94
CA MET A 150 0.68 -20.65 1.74
C MET A 150 1.60 -21.78 1.28
N GLU A 151 2.30 -22.45 2.21
CA GLU A 151 3.14 -23.63 1.90
C GLU A 151 2.31 -24.78 1.31
N THR A 152 1.13 -25.06 1.90
CA THR A 152 0.23 -26.14 1.45
C THR A 152 -0.35 -25.87 0.06
N LEU A 153 -0.63 -24.59 -0.24
CA LEU A 153 -1.08 -24.13 -1.55
C LEU A 153 0.07 -24.02 -2.56
N GLY A 154 1.32 -24.30 -2.15
CA GLY A 154 2.48 -24.22 -3.02
C GLY A 154 2.81 -22.79 -3.45
N ILE A 155 2.45 -21.77 -2.65
CA ILE A 155 2.76 -20.37 -2.93
C ILE A 155 4.18 -20.08 -2.40
N PRO A 156 5.19 -19.90 -3.29
CA PRO A 156 6.54 -19.58 -2.88
C PRO A 156 6.56 -18.17 -2.27
N HIS A 157 7.09 -18.08 -1.04
CA HIS A 157 7.14 -16.84 -0.31
C HIS A 157 8.32 -16.80 0.66
N GLN A 158 8.72 -15.58 1.04
CA GLN A 158 9.59 -15.35 2.19
C GLN A 158 8.83 -14.55 3.22
N TRP A 159 9.01 -14.92 4.49
CA TRP A 159 8.39 -14.24 5.61
C TRP A 159 9.44 -13.69 6.56
N THR A 160 9.30 -12.41 6.89
CA THR A 160 9.92 -11.80 8.06
C THR A 160 8.81 -11.15 8.90
N PRO A 161 8.92 -11.07 10.23
CA PRO A 161 7.86 -10.51 11.06
C PRO A 161 7.42 -9.12 10.57
N GLY A 162 6.19 -9.03 10.04
CA GLY A 162 5.62 -7.78 9.51
C GLY A 162 5.67 -7.63 7.99
N LEU A 163 6.35 -8.52 7.26
CA LEU A 163 6.60 -8.38 5.84
C LEU A 163 6.61 -9.73 5.12
N LEU A 164 5.65 -9.87 4.20
CA LEU A 164 5.59 -10.95 3.21
C LEU A 164 6.30 -10.51 1.93
N ARG A 165 7.11 -11.40 1.36
CA ARG A 165 7.76 -11.20 0.06
C ARG A 165 7.38 -12.32 -0.90
N LEU A 166 7.03 -11.93 -2.12
CA LEU A 166 6.81 -12.83 -3.24
C LEU A 166 7.78 -12.43 -4.35
N ASN A 167 8.54 -13.39 -4.89
CA ASN A 167 9.43 -13.10 -5.99
C ASN A 167 8.59 -12.95 -7.26
N THR A 168 8.63 -11.76 -7.84
CA THR A 168 7.84 -11.40 -9.02
C THR A 168 8.72 -11.10 -10.24
N ALA A 169 10.02 -11.38 -10.17
CA ALA A 169 11.01 -10.95 -11.16
C ALA A 169 10.82 -11.64 -12.52
N ALA A 170 10.31 -12.87 -12.50
CA ALA A 170 10.06 -13.69 -13.69
C ALA A 170 8.64 -13.55 -14.24
N LEU A 171 7.76 -12.76 -13.60
CA LEU A 171 6.37 -12.63 -14.05
C LEU A 171 6.28 -11.89 -15.39
N GLY A 172 5.50 -12.45 -16.31
CA GLY A 172 5.21 -11.85 -17.59
C GLY A 172 4.31 -10.60 -17.47
N SER A 173 4.22 -9.83 -18.55
CA SER A 173 3.44 -8.58 -18.61
C SER A 173 1.93 -8.74 -18.39
N ASN A 174 1.42 -9.97 -18.42
CA ASN A 174 0.01 -10.29 -18.19
C ASN A 174 -0.32 -10.57 -16.73
N SER A 175 0.69 -10.64 -15.86
CA SER A 175 0.50 -10.72 -14.42
C SER A 175 0.07 -9.36 -13.85
N ARG A 176 -0.87 -9.37 -12.92
CA ARG A 176 -1.42 -8.15 -12.30
C ARG A 176 -1.55 -8.31 -10.81
N VAL A 177 -1.36 -7.20 -10.09
CA VAL A 177 -1.68 -7.08 -8.68
C VAL A 177 -2.89 -6.17 -8.56
N LEU A 178 -3.96 -6.66 -7.94
CA LEU A 178 -5.22 -5.94 -7.79
C LEU A 178 -5.55 -5.78 -6.31
N SER A 179 -6.02 -4.59 -5.91
CA SER A 179 -6.58 -4.36 -4.59
C SER A 179 -8.11 -4.29 -4.66
N LEU A 180 -8.80 -5.05 -3.82
CA LEU A 180 -10.26 -5.14 -3.80
C LEU A 180 -10.80 -4.88 -2.38
N GLY A 181 -12.05 -4.43 -2.29
CA GLY A 181 -12.75 -4.24 -1.02
C GLY A 181 -13.69 -5.40 -0.66
N ARG A 182 -14.12 -5.40 0.62
CA ARG A 182 -15.15 -6.29 1.21
C ARG A 182 -14.94 -7.81 0.99
N PRO A 183 -14.09 -8.49 1.78
CA PRO A 183 -13.06 -7.91 2.67
C PRO A 183 -11.95 -7.25 1.83
N GLU A 184 -11.10 -6.45 2.47
CA GLU A 184 -9.89 -5.93 1.83
C GLU A 184 -9.02 -7.09 1.35
N ARG A 185 -8.70 -7.11 0.06
CA ARG A 185 -8.01 -8.21 -0.62
C ARG A 185 -6.92 -7.72 -1.55
N LEU A 186 -5.80 -8.43 -1.55
CA LEU A 186 -4.78 -8.33 -2.59
C LEU A 186 -4.85 -9.60 -3.43
N VAL A 187 -4.99 -9.44 -4.74
CA VAL A 187 -5.07 -10.53 -5.71
C VAL A 187 -3.86 -10.44 -6.62
N LEU A 188 -3.05 -11.48 -6.66
CA LEU A 188 -2.09 -11.69 -7.74
C LEU A 188 -2.79 -12.52 -8.80
N ASP A 189 -3.05 -11.91 -9.94
CA ASP A 189 -3.76 -12.49 -11.06
C ASP A 189 -2.75 -12.89 -12.14
N LEU A 190 -2.39 -14.17 -12.16
CA LEU A 190 -1.26 -14.76 -12.87
C LEU A 190 -1.72 -15.68 -13.99
N SER A 191 -0.89 -15.87 -15.02
CA SER A 191 -1.02 -17.07 -15.87
C SER A 191 -0.56 -18.32 -15.09
N TYR A 192 -0.91 -19.51 -15.58
CA TYR A 192 -0.41 -20.74 -14.96
C TYR A 192 1.13 -20.84 -15.02
N GLU A 193 1.74 -20.41 -16.13
CA GLU A 193 3.20 -20.35 -16.29
C GLU A 193 3.84 -19.38 -15.28
N ASP A 194 3.27 -18.18 -15.14
CA ASP A 194 3.72 -17.18 -14.18
C ASP A 194 3.64 -17.69 -12.73
N PHE A 195 2.60 -18.47 -12.39
CA PHE A 195 2.48 -19.08 -11.07
C PHE A 195 3.60 -20.09 -10.79
N LEU A 196 3.99 -20.88 -11.79
CA LEU A 196 5.11 -21.82 -11.66
C LEU A 196 6.49 -21.12 -11.58
N ALA A 197 6.56 -19.86 -12.03
CA ALA A 197 7.77 -19.05 -12.04
C ALA A 197 7.91 -18.09 -10.83
N LEU A 198 6.90 -18.04 -9.96
CA LEU A 198 6.92 -17.28 -8.70
C LEU A 198 7.98 -17.81 -7.72
#